data_AF-X1P4I8-F1
#
_entry.id   AF-X1P4I8-F1
#
_cell.length_a   1.000
_cell.length_b   1.000
_cell.length_c   1.000
_cell.angle_alpha   90.00
_cell.angle_beta   90.00
_cell.angle_gamma   90.00
#
_symmetry.space_group_name_H-M   'P 1'
#
loop_
_entity.id
_entity.type
_entity.pdbx_description
1 polymer ?
#
loop_
_entity_poly.entity_id
_entity_poly.type
_entity_poly.pdbx_seq_one_letter_code
_entity_poly.pdbx_strand_id
1 'polypeptide(L)'
;MSEAFLEYLSVERGLSANTIEAYKRDLSQYSKWLKGDILKANSTLIGEYVARLREKKCGPSTISRKLSVIRTFYKFLYIEGKIDHNPLEEISFP
;
A
#
# COMPACT_ATOMS: atom_id res chain seq x y z
N MET A 1 5.30 -9.87 5.18
CA MET A 1 5.90 -8.98 4.16
C MET A 1 6.96 -9.81 3.46
N SER A 2 6.98 -9.87 2.13
CA SER A 2 8.04 -10.60 1.42
C SER A 2 9.38 -9.86 1.60
N GLU A 3 10.46 -10.61 1.75
CA GLU A 3 11.83 -10.07 1.80
C GLU A 3 12.15 -9.28 0.51
N ALA A 4 11.66 -9.76 -0.63
CA ALA A 4 11.80 -9.10 -1.93
C ALA A 4 11.23 -7.67 -1.96
N PHE A 5 10.11 -7.39 -1.29
CA PHE A 5 9.58 -6.02 -1.24
C PHE A 5 10.46 -5.09 -0.37
N LEU A 6 11.03 -5.62 0.71
CA LEU A 6 11.93 -4.84 1.57
C LEU A 6 13.24 -4.54 0.87
N GLU A 7 13.76 -5.51 0.12
CA GLU A 7 14.92 -5.34 -0.74
C GLU A 7 14.64 -4.30 -1.83
N TYR A 8 13.51 -4.38 -2.51
CA TYR A 8 13.07 -3.35 -3.46
C TYR A 8 13.03 -1.94 -2.82
N LEU A 9 12.50 -1.81 -1.60
CA LEU A 9 12.47 -0.52 -0.91
C LEU A 9 13.86 -0.01 -0.52
N SER A 10 14.77 -0.92 -0.14
CA SER A 10 16.11 -0.56 0.33
C SER A 10 17.09 -0.30 -0.83
N VAL A 11 17.13 -1.21 -1.79
CA VAL A 11 18.13 -1.24 -2.88
C VAL A 11 17.65 -0.37 -4.04
N GLU A 12 16.50 -0.70 -4.62
CA GLU A 12 16.00 -0.02 -5.83
C GLU A 12 15.49 1.40 -5.52
N ARG A 13 14.89 1.59 -4.34
CA ARG A 13 14.30 2.87 -3.94
C ARG A 13 15.17 3.70 -2.99
N GLY A 14 16.27 3.13 -2.48
CA GLY A 14 17.20 3.83 -1.58
C GLY A 14 16.57 4.38 -0.30
N LEU A 15 15.49 3.79 0.20
CA LEU A 15 14.76 4.35 1.34
C LEU A 15 15.48 4.06 2.66
N SER A 16 15.42 5.04 3.58
CA SER A 16 15.98 4.86 4.92
C SER A 16 15.24 3.77 5.71
N ALA A 17 15.93 3.14 6.66
CA ALA A 17 15.35 2.10 7.52
C ALA A 17 14.05 2.58 8.21
N ASN A 18 14.02 3.83 8.69
CA ASN A 18 12.83 4.43 9.30
C ASN A 18 11.64 4.50 8.33
N THR A 19 11.91 4.76 7.05
CA THR A 19 10.89 4.81 6.00
C THR A 19 10.39 3.40 5.69
N ILE A 20 11.29 2.42 5.59
CA ILE A 20 10.94 1.01 5.39
C ILE A 20 10.05 0.49 6.52
N GLU A 21 10.36 0.82 7.78
CA GLU A 21 9.55 0.46 8.93
C GLU A 21 8.15 1.11 8.88
N ALA A 22 8.05 2.35 8.39
CA ALA A 22 6.76 3.00 8.17
C ALA A 22 5.94 2.27 7.08
N TYR A 23 6.58 1.83 5.99
CA TYR A 23 5.95 1.04 4.93
C TYR A 23 5.43 -0.30 5.48
N LYS A 24 6.26 -1.03 6.24
CA LYS A 24 5.86 -2.30 6.89
C LYS A 24 4.63 -2.11 7.76
N ARG A 25 4.64 -1.07 8.61
CA ARG A 25 3.54 -0.78 9.54
C ARG A 25 2.24 -0.48 8.80
N ASP A 26 2.30 0.35 7.77
CA ASP A 26 1.12 0.74 7.02
C ASP A 26 0.53 -0.42 6.21
N LEU A 27 1.37 -1.22 5.55
CA LEU A 27 0.90 -2.40 4.82
C LEU A 27 0.35 -3.48 5.76
N SER A 28 0.95 -3.66 6.93
CA SER A 28 0.42 -4.57 7.94
C SER A 28 -0.99 -4.14 8.40
N GLN A 29 -1.20 -2.83 8.62
CA GLN A 29 -2.53 -2.31 8.96
C GLN A 29 -3.55 -2.49 7.84
N TYR A 30 -3.13 -2.29 6.58
CA TYR A 30 -3.98 -2.51 5.40
C TYR A 30 -4.34 -3.99 5.22
N SER A 31 -3.35 -4.89 5.25
CA SER A 31 -3.58 -6.34 5.15
C SER A 31 -4.50 -6.86 6.27
N LYS A 32 -4.30 -6.39 7.50
CA LYS A 32 -5.19 -6.73 8.64
C LYS A 32 -6.62 -6.22 8.45
N TRP A 33 -6.80 -5.07 7.79
CA TRP A 33 -8.14 -4.58 7.47
C TRP A 33 -8.83 -5.40 6.40
N LEU A 34 -8.10 -5.72 5.32
CA LEU A 34 -8.65 -6.36 4.14
C LEU A 34 -9.28 -7.72 4.45
N LYS A 35 -8.74 -8.44 5.45
CA LYS A 35 -9.20 -9.78 5.88
C LYS A 35 -9.27 -10.82 4.74
N GLY A 36 -8.67 -10.52 3.60
CA GLY A 36 -8.67 -11.32 2.38
C GLY A 36 -7.32 -11.26 1.68
N ASP A 37 -7.24 -11.85 0.49
CA ASP A 37 -6.02 -11.89 -0.29
C ASP A 37 -5.64 -10.50 -0.82
N ILE A 38 -4.49 -10.00 -0.38
CA ILE A 38 -3.97 -8.69 -0.78
C ILE A 38 -3.69 -8.63 -2.29
N LEU A 39 -3.41 -9.77 -2.94
CA LEU A 39 -3.17 -9.85 -4.38
C LEU A 39 -4.46 -9.68 -5.20
N LYS A 40 -5.62 -9.89 -4.58
CA LYS A 40 -6.94 -9.80 -5.24
C LYS A 40 -7.69 -8.50 -4.92
N ALA A 41 -7.05 -7.57 -4.22
CA ALA A 41 -7.71 -6.30 -3.92
C ALA A 41 -7.92 -5.48 -5.19
N ASN A 42 -9.07 -4.83 -5.30
CA ASN A 42 -9.44 -3.96 -6.40
C ASN A 42 -9.60 -2.51 -5.94
N SER A 43 -9.90 -1.61 -6.86
CA SER A 43 -10.08 -0.19 -6.58
C SER A 43 -11.21 0.09 -5.58
N THR A 44 -12.28 -0.71 -5.58
CA THR A 44 -13.38 -0.64 -4.60
C THR A 44 -12.87 -0.85 -3.17
N LEU A 45 -12.07 -1.89 -2.94
CA LEU A 45 -11.49 -2.17 -1.62
C LEU A 45 -10.54 -1.06 -1.16
N ILE A 46 -9.82 -0.41 -2.08
CA ILE A 46 -9.01 0.76 -1.73
C ILE A 46 -9.91 1.93 -1.28
N GLY A 47 -11.01 2.18 -1.98
CA GLY A 47 -12.00 3.20 -1.61
C GLY A 47 -12.60 2.94 -0.22
N GLU A 48 -13.00 1.70 0.07
CA GLU A 48 -13.50 1.31 1.39
C GLU A 48 -12.46 1.48 2.50
N TYR A 49 -11.18 1.19 2.22
CA TYR A 49 -10.11 1.44 3.18
C TYR A 49 -9.97 2.93 3.49
N VAL A 50 -10.04 3.79 2.48
CA VAL A 50 -9.99 5.25 2.66
C VAL A 50 -11.18 5.74 3.47
N ALA A 51 -12.38 5.25 3.19
CA ALA A 51 -13.57 5.56 3.98
C ALA A 51 -13.36 5.19 5.45
N ARG A 52 -12.85 3.98 5.73
CA ARG A 52 -12.51 3.54 7.09
C ARG A 52 -11.48 4.42 7.78
N LEU A 53 -10.45 4.87 7.06
CA LEU A 53 -9.45 5.78 7.64
C LEU A 53 -10.07 7.13 8.03
N ARG A 54 -11.01 7.63 7.22
CA ARG A 54 -11.78 8.86 7.53
C ARG A 54 -12.68 8.67 8.74
N GLU A 55 -13.39 7.53 8.84
CA GLU A 55 -14.19 7.18 10.03
C GLU A 55 -13.35 7.13 11.31
N LYS A 56 -12.10 6.67 11.19
CA LYS A 56 -11.11 6.68 12.29
C LYS A 56 -10.49 8.06 12.56
N LYS A 57 -10.99 9.13 11.92
CA LYS A 57 -10.49 10.51 12.04
C LYS A 57 -8.99 10.63 11.74
N CYS A 58 -8.45 9.79 10.85
CA CYS A 58 -7.08 9.94 10.39
C CYS A 58 -6.93 11.23 9.58
N GLY A 59 -5.92 12.04 9.89
CA GLY A 59 -5.64 13.26 9.15
C GLY A 59 -5.27 13.00 7.68
N PRO A 60 -5.44 13.99 6.80
CA PRO A 60 -5.21 13.85 5.35
C PRO A 60 -3.78 13.41 5.01
N SER A 61 -2.77 13.90 5.74
CA SER A 61 -1.38 13.48 5.58
C SER A 61 -1.17 12.00 5.89
N THR A 62 -1.84 11.48 6.92
CA THR A 62 -1.77 10.05 7.29
C THR A 62 -2.42 9.19 6.20
N ILE A 63 -3.56 9.62 5.66
CA ILE A 63 -4.26 8.92 4.59
C ILE A 63 -3.39 8.89 3.32
N SER A 64 -2.85 10.04 2.90
CA SER A 64 -1.97 10.15 1.74
C SER A 64 -0.73 9.26 1.87
N ARG A 65 -0.07 9.29 3.04
CA ARG A 65 1.09 8.43 3.34
C ARG A 65 0.75 6.95 3.20
N LYS A 66 -0.37 6.50 3.78
CA LYS A 66 -0.83 5.10 3.69
C LYS A 66 -1.12 4.68 2.25
N LEU A 67 -1.78 5.54 1.48
CA LEU A 67 -2.08 5.29 0.08
C LEU A 67 -0.83 5.24 -0.79
N SER A 68 0.16 6.10 -0.52
CA SER A 68 1.46 6.08 -1.21
C SER A 68 2.21 4.77 -0.97
N VAL A 69 2.18 4.26 0.27
CA VAL A 69 2.74 2.96 0.62
C VAL A 69 2.03 1.83 -0.15
N ILE A 70 0.69 1.82 -0.12
CA ILE A 70 -0.11 0.80 -0.82
C ILE A 70 0.15 0.84 -2.33
N ARG A 71 0.19 2.05 -2.92
CA ARG A 71 0.48 2.23 -4.35
C ARG A 71 1.85 1.67 -4.73
N THR A 72 2.86 1.95 -3.91
CA THR A 72 4.22 1.46 -4.15
C THR A 72 4.28 -0.07 -4.05
N PHE A 73 3.53 -0.66 -3.13
CA PHE A 73 3.43 -2.11 -2.99
C PHE A 73 2.76 -2.77 -4.20
N TYR A 74 1.60 -2.28 -4.65
CA TYR A 74 0.95 -2.82 -5.84
C TYR A 74 1.76 -2.60 -7.11
N LYS A 75 2.49 -1.48 -7.22
CA LYS A 75 3.45 -1.27 -8.32
C LYS A 75 4.56 -2.32 -8.32
N PHE A 76 5.11 -2.65 -7.15
CA PHE A 76 6.10 -3.73 -7.02
C PHE A 76 5.51 -5.08 -7.46
N LEU A 77 4.31 -5.44 -6.97
CA LEU A 77 3.66 -6.69 -7.36
C LEU A 77 3.41 -6.79 -8.86
N TYR A 78 3.06 -5.68 -9.50
CA TYR A 78 2.88 -5.61 -10.94
C TYR A 78 4.19 -5.83 -11.70
N ILE A 79 5.29 -5.17 -11.28
CA ILE A 79 6.63 -5.36 -11.87
C ILE A 79 7.10 -6.81 -11.73
N GLU A 80 6.80 -7.44 -10.59
CA GLU A 80 7.12 -8.85 -10.30
C GLU A 80 6.18 -9.86 -11.00
N GLY A 81 5.20 -9.39 -11.79
CA GLY A 81 4.21 -10.24 -12.47
C GLY A 81 3.29 -11.03 -11.52
N LYS A 82 3.08 -10.54 -10.30
CA LYS A 82 2.20 -11.17 -9.30
C LYS A 82 0.74 -10.77 -9.44
N ILE A 83 0.47 -9.65 -10.12
CA ILE A 83 -0.86 -9.14 -10.44
C ILE A 83 -0.84 -8.60 -11.87
N ASP A 84 -1.98 -8.70 -12.56
CA ASP A 84 -2.09 -8.24 -13.95
C ASP A 84 -2.41 -6.74 -14.07
N HIS A 85 -2.90 -6.12 -13.00
CA HIS A 85 -3.27 -4.70 -12.99
C HIS A 85 -3.03 -4.08 -11.60
N ASN A 86 -2.68 -2.80 -11.57
CA ASN A 86 -2.52 -2.06 -10.32
C ASN A 86 -3.85 -1.40 -9.90
N PRO A 87 -4.48 -1.80 -8.78
CA PRO A 87 -5.78 -1.27 -8.36
C PRO A 87 -5.76 0.22 -7.95
N LEU A 88 -4.58 0.84 -7.86
CA LEU A 88 -4.40 2.26 -7.53
C LEU A 88 -4.06 3.15 -8.74
N GLU A 89 -3.92 2.59 -9.94
CA GLU A 89 -3.74 3.41 -11.15
C GLU A 89 -5.02 4.12 -11.56
N GLU A 90 -6.18 3.51 -11.31
CA GLU A 90 -7.49 4.11 -11.60
C GLU A 90 -7.94 5.13 -10.54
N ILE A 91 -7.20 5.24 -9.42
CA ILE A 91 -7.58 6.10 -8.30
C ILE A 91 -6.70 7.35 -8.29
N SER A 92 -7.28 8.45 -8.80
CA SER A 92 -6.73 9.78 -8.61
C SER A 92 -6.97 10.24 -7.17
N PHE A 93 -5.90 10.46 -6.41
CA PHE A 93 -5.98 11.17 -5.14
C PHE A 93 -5.67 12.65 -5.36
N PRO A 94 -6.34 13.55 -4.62
CA PRO A 94 -6.10 14.99 -4.70
C PRO A 94 -4.70 15.39 -4.24
#